data_AF-A0A968HFA6-F1
#
_entry.id   AF-A0A968HFA6-F1
#
_cell.length_a   1.000
_cell.length_b   1.000
_cell.length_c   1.000
_cell.angle_alpha   90.00
_cell.angle_beta   90.00
_cell.angle_gamma   90.00
#
_symmetry.space_group_name_H-M   'P 1'
#
loop_
_entity.id
_entity.type
_entity.pdbx_description
1 polymer ?
#
loop_
_entity_poly.entity_id
_entity_poly.type
_entity_poly.pdbx_seq_one_letter_code
_entity_poly.pdbx_strand_id
1 'polypeptide(L)'
;MALALHQERAEVESLNGNLEATEYWVQYTLPRAASPLARANLYKLLVLQYALETQYDRATEVGCEALALLGIDLSQEVRATALARELADLRDRLGTQPVTWLLAEPRLEDPTIEVALDLLSGVATASYKSDRDLWLLTVATSVNLGLKHGQSQKLAYAYVCYGIILGSVFGEYHRGYEFGMLARKLGQRYGDRAQICVACAVIASALIPWVRPLAEANPMFEEGQRAGSTSGNLLLPDMPGSTRCDICFTRGNAWNRFRPRWRDRSPSRREPGTSGQSMGLPPCN
;
A
#
# COMPACT_ATOMS: atom_id res chain seq x y z
N MET A 1 -3.08 33.18 -9.45
CA MET A 1 -2.80 32.48 -10.73
C MET A 1 -1.44 31.80 -10.72
N ALA A 2 -0.33 32.47 -10.36
CA ALA A 2 1.00 31.82 -10.33
C ALA A 2 1.10 30.60 -9.38
N LEU A 3 0.48 30.66 -8.18
CA LEU A 3 0.53 29.56 -7.20
C LEU A 3 -0.05 28.24 -7.73
N ALA A 4 -1.23 28.29 -8.34
CA ALA A 4 -1.88 27.11 -8.92
C ALA A 4 -1.01 26.49 -10.02
N LEU A 5 -0.38 27.32 -10.86
CA LEU A 5 0.53 26.82 -11.89
C LEU A 5 1.76 26.11 -11.30
N HIS A 6 2.29 26.59 -10.17
CA HIS A 6 3.41 25.93 -9.49
C HIS A 6 2.99 24.62 -8.81
N GLN A 7 1.76 24.54 -8.30
CA GLN A 7 1.18 23.29 -7.76
C GLN A 7 1.04 22.23 -8.85
N GLU A 8 0.39 22.59 -9.96
CA GLU A 8 0.24 21.70 -11.13
C GLU A 8 1.61 21.24 -11.66
N ARG A 9 2.60 22.14 -11.68
CA ARG A 9 3.96 21.77 -12.08
C ARG A 9 4.61 20.78 -11.11
N ALA A 10 4.46 20.98 -9.79
CA ALA A 10 4.96 20.01 -8.81
C ALA A 10 4.30 18.62 -8.99
N GLU A 11 3.01 18.58 -9.29
CA GLU A 11 2.29 17.33 -9.56
C GLU A 11 2.80 16.63 -10.83
N VAL A 12 3.01 17.38 -11.92
CA VAL A 12 3.55 16.82 -13.16
C VAL A 12 4.97 16.28 -12.97
N GLU A 13 5.85 17.03 -12.31
CA GLU A 13 7.20 16.53 -12.00
C GLU A 13 7.17 15.31 -11.08
N SER A 14 6.20 15.26 -10.16
CA SER A 14 5.98 14.11 -9.30
C SER A 14 5.61 12.86 -10.10
N LEU A 15 4.70 12.99 -11.07
CA LEU A 15 4.28 11.89 -11.94
C LEU A 15 5.39 11.41 -12.87
N ASN A 16 6.35 12.28 -13.19
CA ASN A 16 7.53 11.94 -13.99
C ASN A 16 8.67 11.30 -13.17
N GLY A 17 8.56 11.23 -11.84
CA GLY A 17 9.62 10.69 -10.99
C GLY A 17 10.82 11.63 -10.82
N ASN A 18 10.69 12.93 -11.14
CA ASN A 18 11.77 13.90 -10.98
C ASN A 18 11.79 14.43 -9.54
N LEU A 19 12.47 13.72 -8.62
CA LEU A 19 12.50 14.10 -7.20
C LEU A 19 13.06 15.51 -6.99
N GLU A 20 14.22 15.84 -7.57
CA GLU A 20 14.86 17.17 -7.39
C GLU A 20 13.92 18.32 -7.81
N ALA A 21 13.25 18.17 -8.95
CA ALA A 21 12.30 19.16 -9.44
C ALA A 21 11.06 19.23 -8.55
N THR A 22 10.56 18.09 -8.08
CA THR A 22 9.43 18.02 -7.15
C THR A 22 9.75 18.72 -5.83
N GLU A 23 10.90 18.41 -5.22
CA GLU A 23 11.39 19.06 -4.00
C GLU A 23 11.48 20.58 -4.18
N TYR A 24 12.11 21.03 -5.27
CA TYR A 24 12.24 22.45 -5.56
C TYR A 24 10.87 23.15 -5.64
N TRP A 25 9.95 22.61 -6.44
CA TRP A 25 8.63 23.24 -6.62
C TRP A 25 7.77 23.16 -5.36
N VAL A 26 7.85 22.06 -4.61
CA VAL A 26 7.14 21.94 -3.33
C VAL A 26 7.68 22.95 -2.33
N GLN A 27 9.00 23.01 -2.10
CA GLN A 27 9.60 23.98 -1.17
C GLN A 27 9.36 25.42 -1.59
N TYR A 28 9.35 25.72 -2.89
CA TYR A 28 9.00 27.03 -3.40
C TYR A 28 7.53 27.38 -3.13
N THR A 29 6.62 26.42 -3.25
CA THR A 29 5.17 26.66 -3.16
C THR A 29 4.67 26.64 -1.72
N LEU A 30 5.31 25.85 -0.85
CA LEU A 30 4.85 25.58 0.51
C LEU A 30 4.65 26.84 1.38
N PRO A 31 5.56 27.84 1.43
CA PRO A 31 5.36 29.06 2.21
C PRO A 31 4.20 29.92 1.69
N ARG A 32 3.85 29.74 0.41
CA ARG A 32 2.83 30.52 -0.32
C ARG A 32 1.46 29.84 -0.31
N ALA A 33 1.37 28.60 0.15
CA ALA A 33 0.12 27.87 0.30
C ALA A 33 -0.69 28.43 1.48
N ALA A 34 -1.92 28.84 1.20
CA ALA A 34 -2.77 29.59 2.13
C ALA A 34 -3.48 28.72 3.19
N SER A 35 -3.68 27.42 2.94
CA SER A 35 -4.38 26.52 3.86
C SER A 35 -3.51 25.33 4.30
N PRO A 36 -3.75 24.78 5.51
CA PRO A 36 -3.10 23.54 5.94
C PRO A 36 -3.32 22.38 4.96
N LEU A 37 -4.53 22.27 4.39
CA LEU A 37 -4.87 21.28 3.36
C LEU A 37 -4.03 21.45 2.08
N ALA A 38 -3.81 22.69 1.63
CA ALA A 38 -2.98 22.95 0.45
C ALA A 38 -1.51 22.57 0.70
N ARG A 39 -1.01 22.79 1.92
CA ARG A 39 0.34 22.36 2.32
C ARG A 39 0.45 20.85 2.42
N ALA A 40 -0.53 20.19 3.04
CA ALA A 40 -0.57 18.73 3.14
C ALA A 40 -0.60 18.04 1.76
N ASN A 41 -1.32 18.60 0.79
CA ASN A 41 -1.30 18.09 -0.59
C ASN A 41 0.07 18.22 -1.25
N LEU A 42 0.81 19.30 -1.02
CA LEU A 42 2.18 19.45 -1.52
C LEU A 42 3.12 18.42 -0.89
N TYR A 43 3.03 18.24 0.43
CA TYR A 43 3.82 17.23 1.12
C TYR A 43 3.52 15.80 0.68
N LYS A 44 2.26 15.49 0.35
CA LYS A 44 1.86 14.19 -0.19
C LYS A 44 2.67 13.80 -1.44
N LEU A 45 3.01 14.77 -2.30
CA LEU A 45 3.86 14.52 -3.47
C LEU A 45 5.28 14.12 -3.05
N LEU A 46 5.83 14.74 -2.02
CA LEU A 46 7.14 14.37 -1.48
C LEU A 46 7.14 12.99 -0.84
N VAL A 47 6.11 12.66 -0.04
CA VAL A 47 5.96 11.33 0.56
C VAL A 47 5.95 10.25 -0.52
N LEU A 48 5.19 10.46 -1.60
CA LEU A 48 5.15 9.56 -2.74
C LEU A 48 6.54 9.40 -3.38
N GLN A 49 7.23 10.51 -3.68
CA GLN A 49 8.53 10.44 -4.35
C GLN A 49 9.62 9.81 -3.49
N TYR A 50 9.70 10.15 -2.21
CA TYR A 50 10.64 9.51 -1.30
C TYR A 50 10.37 8.01 -1.15
N ALA A 51 9.09 7.60 -1.14
CA ALA A 51 8.74 6.18 -1.13
C ALA A 51 9.20 5.47 -2.43
N LEU A 52 9.02 6.10 -3.60
CA LEU A 52 9.48 5.55 -4.88
C LEU A 52 11.01 5.44 -4.96
N GLU A 53 11.75 6.36 -4.35
CA GLU A 53 13.20 6.30 -4.24
C GLU A 53 13.71 5.50 -3.03
N THR A 54 12.83 4.80 -2.30
CA THR A 54 13.16 4.02 -1.10
C THR A 54 13.77 4.82 0.06
N GLN A 55 13.63 6.15 0.04
CA GLN A 55 14.03 7.06 1.12
C GLN A 55 12.96 7.09 2.23
N TYR A 56 12.67 5.94 2.84
CA TYR A 56 11.54 5.75 3.76
C TYR A 56 11.61 6.62 5.01
N ASP A 57 12.81 6.93 5.53
CA ASP A 57 12.96 7.81 6.69
C ASP A 57 12.47 9.22 6.38
N ARG A 58 12.87 9.78 5.22
CA ARG A 58 12.40 11.10 4.76
C ARG A 58 10.91 11.10 4.44
N ALA A 59 10.40 10.01 3.84
CA ALA A 59 8.97 9.85 3.60
C ALA A 59 8.17 9.89 4.92
N THR A 60 8.70 9.26 5.96
CA THR A 60 8.10 9.20 7.30
C THR A 60 8.12 10.58 7.96
N GLU A 61 9.28 11.24 7.99
CA GLU A 61 9.44 12.57 8.58
C GLU A 61 8.47 13.59 7.96
N VAL A 62 8.49 13.69 6.62
CA VAL A 62 7.66 14.64 5.87
C VAL A 62 6.18 14.29 5.98
N GLY A 63 5.83 13.00 6.01
CA GLY A 63 4.45 12.57 6.19
C GLY A 63 3.90 12.91 7.58
N CYS A 64 4.71 12.74 8.63
CA CYS A 64 4.35 13.15 9.98
C CYS A 64 4.16 14.67 10.10
N GLU A 65 5.04 15.47 9.49
CA GLU A 65 4.90 16.93 9.44
C GLU A 65 3.58 17.34 8.74
N ALA A 66 3.29 16.71 7.60
CA ALA A 66 2.06 16.97 6.85
C ALA A 66 0.79 16.60 7.63
N LEU A 67 0.82 15.49 8.37
CA LEU A 67 -0.30 15.05 9.20
C LEU A 67 -0.51 15.96 10.43
N ALA A 68 0.56 16.49 11.01
CA ALA A 68 0.46 17.46 12.10
C ALA A 68 -0.26 18.73 11.66
N LEU A 69 -0.07 19.18 10.41
CA LEU A 69 -0.84 20.31 9.83
C LEU A 69 -2.34 20.04 9.75
N LEU A 70 -2.74 18.78 9.67
CA LEU A 70 -4.14 18.34 9.65
C LEU A 70 -4.67 17.99 11.06
N GLY A 71 -3.88 18.23 12.11
CA GLY A 71 -4.25 17.96 13.50
C GLY A 71 -4.06 16.50 13.93
N ILE A 72 -3.32 15.70 13.16
CA ILE A 72 -2.99 14.30 13.50
C ILE A 72 -1.53 14.25 13.96
N ASP A 73 -1.34 14.09 15.26
CA ASP A 73 -0.02 14.01 15.86
C ASP A 73 0.48 12.56 15.94
N LEU A 74 1.60 12.28 15.28
CA LEU A 74 2.29 10.99 15.26
C LEU A 74 3.70 11.06 15.87
N SER A 75 4.00 12.15 16.59
CA SER A 75 5.28 12.38 17.25
C SER A 75 5.63 11.23 18.21
N GLN A 76 6.92 11.00 18.39
CA GLN A 76 7.42 9.86 19.16
C GLN A 76 6.98 9.93 20.62
N GLU A 77 6.85 11.14 21.16
CA GLU A 77 6.50 11.44 22.53
C GLU A 77 5.07 11.00 22.90
N VAL A 78 4.12 11.15 21.97
CA VAL A 78 2.70 10.81 22.19
C VAL A 78 2.30 9.47 21.58
N ARG A 79 3.18 8.83 20.81
CA ARG A 79 2.85 7.68 19.97
C ARG A 79 2.24 6.51 20.74
N ALA A 80 2.85 6.11 21.86
CA ALA A 80 2.40 4.96 22.62
C ALA A 80 1.01 5.18 23.24
N THR A 81 0.76 6.38 23.78
CA THR A 81 -0.52 6.73 24.38
C THR A 81 -1.61 6.92 23.32
N ALA A 82 -1.26 7.53 22.19
CA ALA A 82 -2.14 7.65 21.02
C ALA A 82 -2.52 6.26 20.48
N LEU A 83 -1.56 5.35 20.33
CA LEU A 83 -1.83 3.99 19.84
C LEU A 83 -2.78 3.23 20.76
N ALA A 84 -2.52 3.26 22.07
CA ALA A 84 -3.40 2.60 23.04
C ALA A 84 -4.82 3.15 22.97
N ARG A 85 -4.98 4.47 22.83
CA ARG A 85 -6.28 5.12 22.66
C ARG A 85 -6.98 4.72 21.36
N GLU A 86 -6.28 4.78 20.23
CA GLU A 86 -6.86 4.45 18.93
C GLU A 86 -7.30 2.97 18.87
N LEU A 87 -6.52 2.05 19.44
CA LEU A 87 -6.88 0.63 19.53
C LEU A 87 -8.09 0.38 20.44
N ALA A 88 -8.19 1.09 21.58
CA ALA A 88 -9.36 1.02 22.45
C ALA A 88 -10.62 1.54 21.74
N ASP A 89 -10.53 2.71 21.11
CA ASP A 89 -11.62 3.31 20.32
C ASP A 89 -12.09 2.37 19.19
N LEU A 90 -11.16 1.70 18.50
CA LEU A 90 -11.49 0.72 17.46
C LEU A 90 -12.26 -0.46 18.01
N ARG A 91 -11.80 -1.02 19.14
CA ARG A 91 -12.45 -2.18 19.75
C ARG A 91 -13.88 -1.84 20.16
N ASP A 92 -14.08 -0.67 20.72
CA ASP A 92 -15.40 -0.21 21.19
C ASP A 92 -16.35 0.07 20.02
N ARG A 93 -15.86 0.71 18.94
CA ARG A 93 -16.68 1.06 17.76
C ARG A 93 -17.01 -0.14 16.87
N LEU A 94 -16.06 -1.04 16.65
CA LEU A 94 -16.26 -2.22 15.81
C LEU A 94 -17.11 -3.30 16.52
N GLY A 95 -17.10 -3.30 17.86
CA GLY A 95 -17.88 -4.22 18.68
C GLY A 95 -17.65 -5.67 18.29
N THR A 96 -18.72 -6.47 18.22
CA THR A 96 -18.69 -7.86 17.73
C THR A 96 -19.48 -8.04 16.43
N GLN A 97 -19.84 -6.94 15.76
CA GLN A 97 -20.69 -6.99 14.57
C GLN A 97 -19.90 -7.44 13.33
N PRO A 98 -20.57 -8.08 12.35
CA PRO A 98 -19.92 -8.46 11.10
C PRO A 98 -19.40 -7.24 10.35
N VAL A 99 -18.12 -7.21 10.00
CA VAL A 99 -17.46 -6.04 9.39
C VAL A 99 -18.06 -5.59 8.05
N THR A 100 -18.96 -6.39 7.45
CA THR A 100 -19.66 -6.05 6.22
C THR A 100 -20.58 -4.84 6.33
N TRP A 101 -21.02 -4.46 7.55
CA TRP A 101 -21.81 -3.24 7.74
C TRP A 101 -21.04 -1.98 7.32
N LEU A 102 -19.70 -2.00 7.39
CA LEU A 102 -18.85 -0.90 6.92
C LEU A 102 -19.03 -0.63 5.43
N LEU A 103 -19.50 -1.58 4.62
CA LEU A 103 -19.80 -1.34 3.20
C LEU A 103 -21.11 -0.57 2.99
N ALA A 104 -21.99 -0.50 3.98
CA ALA A 104 -23.25 0.24 3.89
C ALA A 104 -23.12 1.70 4.38
N GLU A 105 -22.04 2.01 5.09
CA GLU A 105 -21.77 3.36 5.59
C GLU A 105 -21.66 4.40 4.47
N PRO A 106 -22.01 5.68 4.77
CA PRO A 106 -21.96 6.76 3.81
C PRO A 106 -20.54 6.98 3.29
N ARG A 107 -20.47 7.56 2.08
CA ARG A 107 -19.20 7.93 1.48
C ARG A 107 -18.58 9.08 2.27
N LEU A 108 -17.26 9.03 2.42
CA LEU A 108 -16.48 10.14 2.97
C LEU A 108 -16.47 11.33 1.99
N GLU A 109 -16.82 12.51 2.49
CA GLU A 109 -16.92 13.74 1.69
C GLU A 109 -15.89 14.82 2.08
N ASP A 110 -15.25 14.70 3.25
CA ASP A 110 -14.29 15.69 3.74
C ASP A 110 -12.94 15.56 3.01
N PRO A 111 -12.53 16.56 2.20
CA PRO A 111 -11.27 16.51 1.46
C PRO A 111 -10.04 16.50 2.38
N THR A 112 -10.16 17.02 3.59
CA THR A 112 -9.08 17.01 4.59
C THR A 112 -8.79 15.59 5.04
N ILE A 113 -9.84 14.81 5.31
CA ILE A 113 -9.71 13.43 5.74
C ILE A 113 -9.24 12.54 4.57
N GLU A 114 -9.68 12.79 3.34
CA GLU A 114 -9.13 12.09 2.16
C GLU A 114 -7.61 12.25 2.04
N VAL A 115 -7.10 13.47 2.23
CA VAL A 115 -5.66 13.75 2.17
C VAL A 115 -4.92 13.14 3.37
N ALA A 116 -5.53 13.18 4.56
CA ALA A 116 -4.98 12.52 5.73
C ALA A 116 -4.84 11.01 5.52
N LEU A 117 -5.84 10.35 4.93
CA LEU A 117 -5.80 8.91 4.64
C LEU A 117 -4.71 8.54 3.62
N ASP A 118 -4.48 9.38 2.60
CA ASP A 118 -3.35 9.20 1.67
C ASP A 118 -2.00 9.28 2.40
N LEU A 119 -1.82 10.32 3.21
CA LEU A 119 -0.58 10.53 3.96
C LEU A 119 -0.34 9.40 4.97
N LEU A 120 -1.37 8.99 5.72
CA LEU A 120 -1.30 7.85 6.63
C LEU A 120 -0.91 6.57 5.90
N SER A 121 -1.45 6.32 4.71
CA SER A 121 -1.08 5.15 3.89
C SER A 121 0.38 5.21 3.42
N GLY A 122 0.87 6.40 3.04
CA GLY A 122 2.26 6.62 2.67
C GLY A 122 3.22 6.38 3.86
N VAL A 123 2.92 6.97 5.02
CA VAL A 123 3.71 6.78 6.25
C VAL A 123 3.65 5.33 6.73
N ALA A 124 2.49 4.69 6.67
CA ALA A 124 2.37 3.26 6.99
C ALA A 124 3.27 2.41 6.08
N THR A 125 3.29 2.68 4.77
CA THR A 125 4.16 1.94 3.84
C THR A 125 5.63 2.14 4.18
N ALA A 126 6.04 3.37 4.49
CA ALA A 126 7.42 3.71 4.82
C ALA A 126 7.88 3.14 6.18
N SER A 127 7.00 3.15 7.19
CA SER A 127 7.29 2.69 8.55
C SER A 127 7.17 1.18 8.76
N TYR A 128 6.54 0.45 7.83
CA TYR A 128 6.22 -0.98 7.99
C TYR A 128 7.39 -1.85 8.46
N LYS A 129 8.61 -1.55 8.00
CA LYS A 129 9.83 -2.31 8.37
C LYS A 129 10.70 -1.63 9.43
N SER A 130 10.68 -0.31 9.51
CA SER A 130 11.58 0.48 10.36
C SER A 130 10.99 0.76 11.74
N ASP A 131 9.67 0.99 11.83
CA ASP A 131 9.01 1.47 13.04
C ASP A 131 7.62 0.84 13.19
N ARG A 132 7.58 -0.25 13.96
CA ARG A 132 6.37 -1.03 14.17
C ARG A 132 5.26 -0.22 14.87
N ASP A 133 5.60 0.57 15.88
CA ASP A 133 4.61 1.31 16.66
C ASP A 133 3.97 2.43 15.84
N LEU A 134 4.78 3.09 15.00
CA LEU A 134 4.27 4.09 14.06
C LEU A 134 3.38 3.45 12.99
N TRP A 135 3.78 2.29 12.48
CA TRP A 135 2.94 1.53 11.55
C TRP A 135 1.59 1.14 12.18
N LEU A 136 1.60 0.62 13.41
CA LEU A 136 0.36 0.27 14.12
C LEU A 136 -0.53 1.50 14.34
N LEU A 137 0.05 2.63 14.73
CA LEU A 137 -0.68 3.87 14.97
C LEU A 137 -1.31 4.40 13.68
N THR A 138 -0.55 4.46 12.58
CA THR A 138 -1.07 4.96 11.29
C THR A 138 -2.24 4.13 10.78
N VAL A 139 -2.17 2.80 10.91
CA VAL A 139 -3.27 1.90 10.55
C VAL A 139 -4.47 2.10 11.45
N ALA A 140 -4.28 2.15 12.77
CA ALA A 140 -5.37 2.32 13.73
C ALA A 140 -6.11 3.66 13.53
N THR A 141 -5.35 4.75 13.39
CA THR A 141 -5.87 6.10 13.10
C THR A 141 -6.66 6.11 11.79
N SER A 142 -6.15 5.48 10.73
CA SER A 142 -6.84 5.41 9.43
C SER A 142 -8.21 4.75 9.54
N VAL A 143 -8.28 3.61 10.23
CA VAL A 143 -9.56 2.89 10.41
C VAL A 143 -10.53 3.73 11.25
N ASN A 144 -10.06 4.36 12.33
CA ASN A 144 -10.91 5.22 13.16
C ASN A 144 -11.43 6.45 12.41
N LEU A 145 -10.63 7.06 11.52
CA LEU A 145 -11.10 8.13 10.63
C LEU A 145 -12.24 7.64 9.72
N GLY A 146 -12.10 6.44 9.14
CA GLY A 146 -13.16 5.83 8.35
C GLY A 146 -14.45 5.56 9.15
N LEU A 147 -14.33 5.13 10.41
CA LEU A 147 -15.48 4.93 11.30
C LEU A 147 -16.15 6.24 11.74
N LYS A 148 -15.42 7.37 11.72
CA LYS A 148 -15.94 8.68 12.15
C LYS A 148 -16.52 9.49 10.99
N HIS A 149 -15.92 9.41 9.81
CA HIS A 149 -16.21 10.29 8.67
C HIS A 149 -16.80 9.57 7.44
N GLY A 150 -16.99 8.25 7.53
CA GLY A 150 -17.52 7.43 6.44
C GLY A 150 -16.43 6.77 5.60
N GLN A 151 -16.84 6.17 4.50
CA GLN A 151 -16.03 5.24 3.73
C GLN A 151 -15.40 5.88 2.50
N SER A 152 -14.11 5.63 2.29
CA SER A 152 -13.38 5.98 1.07
C SER A 152 -12.66 4.76 0.53
N GLN A 153 -12.40 4.74 -0.79
CA GLN A 153 -11.56 3.72 -1.43
C GLN A 153 -10.17 3.63 -0.80
N LYS A 154 -9.65 4.73 -0.23
CA LYS A 154 -8.35 4.81 0.44
C LYS A 154 -8.25 3.94 1.69
N LEU A 155 -9.38 3.60 2.32
CA LEU A 155 -9.41 2.74 3.50
C LEU A 155 -9.13 1.27 3.19
N ALA A 156 -9.12 0.84 1.92
CA ALA A 156 -8.86 -0.55 1.57
C ALA A 156 -7.49 -1.02 2.08
N TYR A 157 -6.45 -0.21 1.91
CA TYR A 157 -5.13 -0.48 2.47
C TYR A 157 -5.15 -0.57 4.00
N ALA A 158 -5.79 0.40 4.66
CA ALA A 158 -5.90 0.41 6.12
C ALA A 158 -6.63 -0.83 6.66
N TYR A 159 -7.73 -1.26 6.03
CA TYR A 159 -8.47 -2.44 6.45
C TYR A 159 -7.67 -3.73 6.30
N VAL A 160 -6.94 -3.90 5.20
CA VAL A 160 -6.14 -5.12 5.02
C VAL A 160 -4.97 -5.16 6.01
N CYS A 161 -4.31 -4.03 6.27
CA CYS A 161 -3.28 -3.91 7.31
C CYS A 161 -3.84 -4.14 8.71
N TYR A 162 -5.03 -3.62 9.01
CA TYR A 162 -5.71 -3.89 10.28
C TYR A 162 -6.03 -5.37 10.45
N GLY A 163 -6.35 -6.08 9.36
CA GLY A 163 -6.48 -7.53 9.38
C GLY A 163 -5.21 -8.25 9.84
N ILE A 164 -4.03 -7.76 9.43
CA ILE A 164 -2.74 -8.27 9.92
C ILE A 164 -2.58 -8.01 11.41
N ILE A 165 -2.95 -6.81 11.88
CA ILE A 165 -2.87 -6.45 13.31
C ILE A 165 -3.76 -7.39 14.14
N LEU A 166 -5.00 -7.62 13.70
CA LEU A 166 -5.92 -8.54 14.37
C LEU A 166 -5.33 -9.94 14.54
N GLY A 167 -4.76 -10.53 13.49
CA GLY A 167 -4.17 -11.86 13.61
C GLY A 167 -2.83 -11.88 14.34
N SER A 168 -1.93 -10.93 14.08
CA SER A 168 -0.56 -10.95 14.62
C SER A 168 -0.44 -10.44 16.06
N VAL A 169 -1.26 -9.47 16.46
CA VAL A 169 -1.23 -8.83 17.79
C VAL A 169 -2.32 -9.41 18.69
N PHE A 170 -3.54 -9.55 18.19
CA PHE A 170 -4.70 -9.97 18.98
C PHE A 170 -5.04 -11.47 18.85
N GLY A 171 -4.41 -12.20 17.91
CA GLY A 171 -4.71 -13.61 17.66
C GLY A 171 -6.08 -13.86 17.00
N GLU A 172 -6.77 -12.82 16.54
CA GLU A 172 -8.09 -12.89 15.94
C GLU A 172 -8.00 -13.19 14.42
N TYR A 173 -7.45 -14.36 14.06
CA TYR A 173 -7.12 -14.71 12.67
C TYR A 173 -8.32 -14.66 11.70
N HIS A 174 -9.46 -15.23 12.10
CA HIS A 174 -10.67 -15.23 11.26
C HIS A 174 -11.20 -13.83 11.02
N ARG A 175 -11.22 -13.00 12.06
CA ARG A 175 -11.65 -11.61 11.95
C ARG A 175 -10.69 -10.79 11.10
N GLY A 176 -9.38 -11.05 11.22
CA GLY A 176 -8.38 -10.46 10.35
C GLY A 176 -8.62 -10.78 8.87
N TYR A 177 -8.97 -12.03 8.56
CA TYR A 177 -9.35 -12.43 7.20
C TYR A 177 -10.62 -11.73 6.70
N GLU A 178 -11.63 -11.53 7.55
CA GLU A 178 -12.84 -10.78 7.19
C GLU A 178 -12.52 -9.33 6.80
N PHE A 179 -11.62 -8.66 7.53
CA PHE A 179 -11.14 -7.32 7.18
C PHE A 179 -10.37 -7.28 5.86
N GLY A 180 -9.59 -8.32 5.56
CA GLY A 180 -8.98 -8.46 4.24
C GLY A 180 -10.03 -8.57 3.12
N MET A 181 -11.05 -9.40 3.32
CA MET A 181 -12.15 -9.53 2.35
C MET A 181 -12.98 -8.25 2.22
N LEU A 182 -13.14 -7.48 3.32
CA LEU A 182 -13.75 -6.16 3.31
C LEU A 182 -12.96 -5.20 2.41
N ALA A 183 -11.64 -5.12 2.57
CA ALA A 183 -10.78 -4.28 1.74
C ALA A 183 -10.94 -4.60 0.24
N ARG A 184 -10.97 -5.89 -0.11
CA ARG A 184 -11.21 -6.33 -1.50
C ARG A 184 -12.56 -5.87 -2.03
N LYS A 185 -13.63 -6.05 -1.25
CA LYS A 185 -14.99 -5.62 -1.62
C LYS A 185 -15.09 -4.09 -1.75
N LEU A 186 -14.38 -3.34 -0.90
CA LEU A 186 -14.33 -1.90 -0.96
C LEU A 186 -13.69 -1.42 -2.27
N GLY A 187 -12.56 -2.01 -2.68
CA GLY A 187 -11.94 -1.74 -3.98
C GLY A 187 -12.89 -2.06 -5.15
N GLN A 188 -13.63 -3.16 -5.07
CA GLN A 188 -14.64 -3.52 -6.09
C GLN A 188 -15.81 -2.51 -6.14
N ARG A 189 -16.28 -2.02 -4.99
CA ARG A 189 -17.36 -1.00 -4.91
C ARG A 189 -16.98 0.30 -5.60
N TYR A 190 -15.74 0.76 -5.42
CA TYR A 190 -15.25 2.01 -6.01
C TYR A 190 -14.61 1.85 -7.40
N GLY A 191 -14.45 0.61 -7.88
CA GLY A 191 -13.78 0.33 -9.15
C GLY A 191 -12.27 0.59 -9.14
N ASP A 192 -11.67 0.72 -7.95
CA ASP A 192 -10.25 1.00 -7.76
C ASP A 192 -9.42 -0.28 -7.87
N ARG A 193 -8.83 -0.48 -9.05
CA ARG A 193 -8.00 -1.64 -9.35
C ARG A 193 -6.68 -1.66 -8.59
N ALA A 194 -6.11 -0.49 -8.26
CA ALA A 194 -4.88 -0.43 -7.49
C ALA A 194 -5.11 -0.96 -6.07
N GLN A 195 -6.23 -0.58 -5.46
CA GLN A 195 -6.60 -1.07 -4.12
C GLN A 195 -6.95 -2.56 -4.13
N ILE A 196 -7.62 -3.07 -5.18
CA ILE A 196 -7.86 -4.52 -5.34
C ILE A 196 -6.53 -5.27 -5.42
N CYS A 197 -5.55 -4.76 -6.19
CA CYS A 197 -4.24 -5.36 -6.33
C CYS A 197 -3.55 -5.53 -4.96
N VAL A 198 -3.48 -4.44 -4.19
CA VAL A 198 -2.83 -4.43 -2.87
C VAL A 198 -3.57 -5.32 -1.88
N ALA A 199 -4.90 -5.22 -1.80
CA ALA A 199 -5.70 -6.05 -0.91
C ALA A 199 -5.50 -7.55 -1.21
N CYS A 200 -5.58 -7.94 -2.48
CA CYS A 200 -5.37 -9.34 -2.89
C CYS A 200 -3.96 -9.85 -2.56
N ALA A 201 -2.92 -9.04 -2.76
CA ALA A 201 -1.55 -9.43 -2.41
C ALA A 201 -1.40 -9.71 -0.91
N VAL A 202 -1.89 -8.79 -0.07
CA VAL A 202 -1.78 -8.90 1.39
C VAL A 202 -2.66 -10.03 1.94
N ILE A 203 -3.88 -10.19 1.44
CA ILE A 203 -4.75 -11.31 1.84
C ILE A 203 -4.06 -12.65 1.56
N ALA A 204 -3.49 -12.80 0.37
CA ALA A 204 -2.89 -14.04 -0.06
C ALA A 204 -1.59 -14.36 0.70
N SER A 205 -0.83 -13.33 1.08
CA SER A 205 0.46 -13.49 1.75
C SER A 205 0.39 -13.58 3.27
N ALA A 206 -0.47 -12.79 3.90
CA ALA A 206 -0.45 -12.57 5.34
C ALA A 206 -1.69 -13.11 6.06
N LEU A 207 -2.85 -13.18 5.38
CA LEU A 207 -4.11 -13.54 6.03
C LEU A 207 -4.56 -14.98 5.75
N ILE A 208 -4.50 -15.42 4.49
CA ILE A 208 -4.87 -16.79 4.10
C ILE A 208 -4.09 -17.86 4.87
N PRO A 209 -2.75 -17.75 5.06
CA PRO A 209 -1.99 -18.81 5.74
C PRO A 209 -2.48 -19.12 7.17
N TRP A 210 -3.14 -18.17 7.84
CA TRP A 210 -3.63 -18.35 9.21
C TRP A 210 -4.96 -19.10 9.29
N VAL A 211 -5.76 -19.07 8.23
CA VAL A 211 -7.16 -19.55 8.28
C VAL A 211 -7.47 -20.63 7.25
N ARG A 212 -6.69 -20.73 6.17
CA ARG A 212 -6.96 -21.61 5.04
C ARG A 212 -5.66 -22.22 4.49
N PRO A 213 -5.74 -23.37 3.80
CA PRO A 213 -4.62 -23.91 3.06
C PRO A 213 -4.04 -22.89 2.08
N LEU A 214 -2.71 -22.76 2.06
CA LEU A 214 -1.97 -21.84 1.19
C LEU A 214 -2.26 -22.02 -0.32
N ALA A 215 -2.89 -23.13 -0.72
CA ALA A 215 -3.28 -23.37 -2.12
C ALA A 215 -4.41 -22.45 -2.57
N GLU A 216 -5.20 -22.01 -1.60
CA GLU A 216 -6.35 -21.14 -1.81
C GLU A 216 -5.95 -19.66 -1.94
N ALA A 217 -4.65 -19.35 -1.75
CA ALA A 217 -4.09 -18.02 -2.05
C ALA A 217 -3.81 -17.80 -3.55
N ASN A 218 -3.66 -18.86 -4.35
CA ASN A 218 -3.35 -18.73 -5.78
C ASN A 218 -4.37 -17.90 -6.57
N PRO A 219 -5.70 -18.10 -6.43
CA PRO A 219 -6.68 -17.28 -7.12
C PRO A 219 -6.60 -15.79 -6.75
N MET A 220 -6.28 -15.49 -5.48
CA MET A 220 -6.12 -14.11 -5.02
C MET A 220 -4.89 -13.45 -5.66
N PHE A 221 -3.77 -14.16 -5.78
CA PHE A 221 -2.61 -13.64 -6.50
C PHE A 221 -2.91 -13.37 -7.97
N GLU A 222 -3.66 -14.24 -8.65
CA GLU A 222 -4.04 -14.02 -10.04
C GLU A 222 -4.96 -12.81 -10.22
N GLU A 223 -5.94 -12.65 -9.33
CA GLU A 223 -6.82 -11.46 -9.32
C GLU A 223 -6.00 -10.20 -9.08
N GLY A 224 -5.10 -10.22 -8.09
CA GLY A 224 -4.20 -9.09 -7.79
C GLY A 224 -3.31 -8.72 -8.96
N GLN A 225 -2.70 -9.71 -9.64
CA GLN A 225 -1.85 -9.47 -10.83
C GLN A 225 -2.64 -8.85 -11.99
N ARG A 226 -3.87 -9.31 -12.24
CA ARG A 226 -4.75 -8.74 -13.28
C ARG A 226 -5.17 -7.31 -12.95
N ALA A 227 -5.46 -7.02 -11.69
CA ALA A 227 -5.79 -5.68 -11.23
C ALA A 227 -4.56 -4.75 -11.32
N GLY A 228 -3.39 -5.22 -10.90
CA GLY A 228 -2.12 -4.49 -10.95
C GLY A 228 -1.73 -4.07 -12.37
N SER A 229 -1.77 -5.01 -13.33
CA SER A 229 -1.35 -4.74 -14.73
C SER A 229 -2.21 -3.72 -15.47
N THR A 230 -3.41 -3.44 -14.97
CA THR A 230 -4.35 -2.48 -15.56
C THR A 230 -4.48 -1.18 -14.77
N SER A 231 -3.86 -1.09 -13.58
CA SER A 231 -4.05 0.02 -12.65
C SER A 231 -2.97 1.11 -12.71
N GLY A 232 -1.81 0.83 -13.32
CA GLY A 232 -0.67 1.77 -13.32
C GLY A 232 -0.16 2.11 -11.92
N ASN A 233 -0.42 1.27 -10.90
CA ASN A 233 -0.02 1.51 -9.52
C ASN A 233 1.51 1.64 -9.42
N LEU A 234 2.03 2.83 -9.09
CA LEU A 234 3.46 3.11 -9.04
C LEU A 234 4.11 2.65 -7.73
N LEU A 235 3.35 2.63 -6.62
CA LEU A 235 3.91 2.37 -5.29
C LEU A 235 4.16 0.89 -5.00
N LEU A 236 3.27 0.00 -5.45
CA LEU A 236 3.37 -1.46 -5.19
C LEU A 236 2.94 -2.30 -6.42
N PRO A 237 3.45 -2.05 -7.65
CA PRO A 237 3.05 -2.78 -8.85
C PRO A 237 3.45 -4.27 -8.83
N ASP A 238 4.50 -4.61 -8.11
CA ASP A 238 5.21 -5.90 -8.14
C ASP A 238 4.85 -6.85 -6.99
N MET A 239 4.25 -6.32 -5.91
CA MET A 239 3.84 -7.07 -4.71
C MET A 239 3.12 -8.41 -4.99
N PRO A 240 2.08 -8.49 -5.84
CA PRO A 240 1.40 -9.76 -6.10
C PRO A 240 2.25 -10.79 -6.86
N GLY A 241 3.28 -10.34 -7.58
CA GLY A 241 4.20 -11.19 -8.34
C GLY A 241 5.31 -11.74 -7.46
N SER A 242 5.97 -10.87 -6.69
CA SER A 242 7.04 -11.23 -5.75
C SER A 242 6.53 -12.18 -4.66
N THR A 243 5.39 -11.89 -4.05
CA THR A 243 4.90 -12.73 -2.96
C THR A 243 4.40 -14.10 -3.42
N ARG A 244 3.93 -14.21 -4.68
CA ARG A 244 3.61 -15.52 -5.27
C ARG A 244 4.87 -16.36 -5.47
N CYS A 245 6.00 -15.75 -5.87
CA CYS A 245 7.27 -16.44 -5.99
C CYS A 245 7.75 -16.98 -4.64
N ASP A 246 7.67 -16.19 -3.58
CA ASP A 246 8.08 -16.60 -2.22
C ASP A 246 7.24 -17.79 -1.70
N ILE A 247 5.93 -17.79 -1.97
CA ILE A 247 5.03 -18.89 -1.62
C ILE A 247 5.25 -20.15 -2.47
N CYS A 248 5.60 -20.00 -3.75
CA CYS A 248 5.96 -21.14 -4.59
C CYS A 248 7.31 -21.75 -4.20
N PHE A 249 8.27 -20.90 -3.78
CA PHE A 249 9.57 -21.31 -3.29
C PHE A 249 9.46 -22.09 -1.97
N THR A 250 8.72 -21.56 -0.98
CA THR A 250 8.45 -22.23 0.31
C THR A 250 7.68 -23.55 0.17
N ARG A 251 6.98 -23.75 -0.95
CA ARG A 251 6.28 -25.01 -1.29
C ARG A 251 7.15 -26.04 -2.01
N GLY A 252 8.40 -25.73 -2.34
CA GLY A 252 9.29 -26.63 -3.09
C GLY A 252 8.84 -26.86 -4.54
N ASN A 253 7.97 -26.02 -5.10
CA ASN A 253 7.55 -26.15 -6.48
C ASN A 253 8.67 -25.67 -7.42
N ALA A 254 9.13 -26.56 -8.31
CA ALA A 254 10.24 -26.29 -9.20
C ALA A 254 10.05 -25.01 -10.04
N TRP A 255 11.10 -24.19 -10.08
CA TRP A 255 11.26 -22.95 -10.86
C TRP A 255 10.75 -23.02 -12.31
N ASN A 256 10.70 -24.21 -12.91
CA ASN A 256 10.35 -24.44 -14.31
C ASN A 256 8.88 -24.09 -14.67
N ARG A 257 7.99 -23.91 -13.69
CA ARG A 257 6.61 -23.42 -13.95
C ARG A 257 6.50 -21.89 -14.06
N PHE A 258 7.56 -21.15 -13.75
CA PHE A 258 7.62 -19.69 -13.80
C PHE A 258 8.41 -19.19 -15.02
N ARG A 259 7.94 -19.52 -16.24
CA ARG A 259 8.31 -18.71 -17.41
C ARG A 259 7.27 -17.59 -17.59
N PRO A 260 7.65 -16.31 -17.51
CA PRO A 260 6.76 -15.22 -17.88
C PRO A 260 6.34 -15.39 -19.34
N ARG A 261 5.02 -15.43 -19.61
CA ARG A 261 4.44 -15.58 -20.96
C ARG A 261 4.68 -14.37 -21.88
N TRP A 262 5.49 -13.40 -21.45
CA TRP A 262 5.81 -12.16 -22.16
C TRP A 262 6.91 -12.34 -23.23
N ARG A 263 7.65 -13.46 -23.25
CA ARG A 263 8.70 -13.72 -24.27
C ARG A 263 8.20 -14.20 -25.63
N ASP A 264 6.90 -14.47 -25.79
CA ASP A 264 6.35 -14.98 -27.07
C ASP A 264 5.85 -13.88 -28.03
N ARG A 265 6.09 -12.59 -27.73
CA ARG A 265 5.71 -11.46 -28.61
C ARG A 265 6.89 -10.59 -29.06
N SER A 266 8.02 -11.21 -29.41
CA SER A 266 9.06 -10.54 -30.20
C SER A 266 9.14 -11.19 -31.59
N PRO A 267 8.91 -10.45 -32.70
CA PRO A 267 9.07 -11.01 -34.03
C PRO A 267 10.56 -11.27 -34.30
N SER A 268 10.85 -12.54 -34.58
CA SER A 268 12.06 -13.14 -35.15
C SER A 268 13.29 -12.22 -35.32
N ARG A 269 14.29 -12.37 -34.45
CA ARG A 269 15.69 -12.16 -34.86
C ARG A 269 16.27 -13.51 -35.25
N ARG A 270 16.68 -13.63 -36.51
CA ARG A 270 17.44 -14.75 -37.06
C ARG A 270 18.72 -14.96 -36.25
N GLU A 271 18.95 -16.18 -35.77
CA GLU A 271 20.26 -16.59 -35.27
C GLU A 271 21.23 -16.76 -36.46
N PRO A 272 22.47 -16.24 -36.39
CA PRO A 272 23.55 -16.74 -37.22
C PRO A 272 24.16 -17.96 -36.53
N GLY A 273 24.14 -19.10 -37.22
CA GLY A 273 24.74 -20.33 -36.72
C GLY A 273 26.26 -20.26 -36.66
N THR A 274 26.84 -20.98 -35.71
CA THR A 274 28.14 -21.62 -35.86
C THR A 274 28.22 -22.86 -34.95
N SER A 275 28.65 -23.94 -35.59
CA SER A 275 29.05 -25.24 -35.08
C SER A 275 30.12 -25.20 -34.00
N GLY A 276 30.12 -26.18 -33.08
CA GLY A 276 31.36 -26.57 -32.39
C GLY A 276 31.23 -27.26 -31.03
N GLN A 277 31.23 -28.59 -31.06
CA GLN A 277 31.88 -29.51 -30.09
C GLN A 277 31.31 -29.69 -28.67
N SER A 278 30.91 -30.94 -28.43
CA SER A 278 30.68 -31.62 -27.16
C SER A 278 31.97 -31.79 -26.36
N MET A 279 31.95 -31.45 -25.06
CA MET A 279 32.82 -32.05 -24.05
C MET A 279 32.04 -32.17 -22.74
N GLY A 280 31.91 -33.41 -22.26
CA GLY A 280 31.28 -33.76 -21.00
C GLY A 280 32.16 -33.42 -19.80
N LEU A 281 31.51 -33.17 -18.66
CA LEU A 281 32.15 -33.04 -17.35
C LEU A 281 31.72 -34.22 -16.47
N PRO A 282 32.63 -34.84 -15.69
CA PRO A 282 32.34 -35.99 -14.84
C PRO A 282 31.75 -35.56 -13.48
N PRO A 283 31.14 -36.50 -12.71
CA PRO A 283 30.60 -36.21 -11.39
C PRO A 283 31.72 -36.19 -10.34
N CYS A 284 31.62 -35.31 -9.35
CA CYS A 284 32.43 -35.36 -8.14
C CYS A 284 31.52 -35.56 -6.91
N ASN A 285 32.03 -36.41 -6.01
CA ASN A 285 31.50 -36.89 -4.74
C ASN A 285 30.95 -35.82 -3.80
#